data_AF-A0A8J2J542-F1
#
_entry.id   AF-A0A8J2J542-F1
#
_cell.length_a   1.000
_cell.length_b   1.000
_cell.length_c   1.000
_cell.angle_alpha   90.00
_cell.angle_beta   90.00
_cell.angle_gamma   90.00
#
_symmetry.space_group_name_H-M   'P 1'
#
loop_
_entity.id
_entity.type
_entity.pdbx_description
1 polymer ?
#
loop_
_entity_poly.entity_id
_entity_poly.type
_entity_poly.pdbx_seq_one_letter_code
_entity_poly.pdbx_strand_id
1 'polypeptide(L)' 'MTDRNSSWTQTNSMLYIDAPVGSGFSFADDDAGFAKTSEDEAQEVYNALIQFFTIFPEYQKNDFYMTGLAYAGL' A
#
# COMPACT_ATOMS: atom_id res chain seq x y z
N MET A 1 8.46 -21.60 -8.73
CA MET A 1 8.72 -20.56 -7.72
C MET A 1 9.61 -21.16 -6.66
N THR A 2 10.66 -20.47 -6.24
CA THR A 2 11.57 -20.95 -5.19
C THR A 2 11.32 -20.18 -3.91
N ASP A 3 11.13 -20.87 -2.80
CA ASP A 3 10.85 -20.24 -1.51
C ASP A 3 12.05 -19.46 -0.98
N ARG A 4 11.79 -18.29 -0.39
CA ARG A 4 12.80 -17.45 0.26
C ARG A 4 12.76 -17.65 1.78
N ASN A 5 13.79 -18.28 2.32
CA ASN A 5 13.91 -18.59 3.75
C ASN A 5 14.14 -17.35 4.66
N SER A 6 14.11 -16.13 4.11
CA SER A 6 14.25 -14.87 4.86
C SER A 6 13.10 -13.88 4.61
N SER A 7 11.95 -14.36 4.12
CA SER A 7 10.77 -13.52 3.89
C SER A 7 10.11 -13.05 5.19
N TRP A 8 9.69 -11.79 5.24
CA TRP A 8 8.91 -11.23 6.36
C TRP A 8 7.51 -11.84 6.48
N THR A 9 7.01 -12.45 5.40
CA THR A 9 5.75 -13.21 5.42
C THR A 9 5.78 -14.43 6.34
N GLN A 10 6.96 -14.84 6.84
CA GLN A 10 7.08 -15.97 7.77
C GLN A 10 6.52 -15.65 9.16
N THR A 11 6.58 -14.38 9.58
CA THR A 11 6.17 -13.94 10.93
C THR A 11 5.09 -12.88 10.90
N ASN A 12 4.85 -12.25 9.75
CA ASN A 12 3.95 -11.12 9.60
C ASN A 12 2.98 -11.32 8.44
N SER A 13 1.79 -10.75 8.57
CA SER A 13 0.93 -10.51 7.41
C SER A 13 1.46 -9.30 6.66
N MET A 14 1.72 -9.45 5.36
CA MET A 14 2.30 -8.40 4.52
C MET A 14 1.27 -7.91 3.50
N LEU A 15 1.02 -6.60 3.48
CA LEU A 15 0.23 -5.92 2.46
C LEU A 15 1.18 -5.11 1.58
N TYR A 16 1.20 -5.40 0.28
CA TYR A 16 1.98 -4.65 -0.71
C TYR A 16 1.01 -3.81 -1.54
N ILE A 17 1.29 -2.51 -1.64
CA ILE A 17 0.47 -1.55 -2.39
C ILE A 17 1.36 -0.92 -3.45
N ASP A 18 0.98 -1.06 -4.72
CA ASP A 18 1.57 -0.28 -5.81
C ASP A 18 0.98 1.13 -5.74
N ALA A 19 1.80 2.13 -5.42
CA ALA A 19 1.39 3.52 -5.27
C ALA A 19 2.47 4.49 -5.81
N PRO A 20 2.09 5.72 -6.20
CA PRO A 20 0.72 6.19 -6.41
C PRO A 20 0.06 5.53 -7.64
N VAL A 21 -1.14 5.98 -8.01
CA VAL A 21 -1.78 5.61 -9.28
C VAL A 21 -0.79 5.82 -10.45
N GLY A 22 -0.67 4.80 -11.31
CA GLY A 22 0.33 4.74 -12.39
C GLY A 22 1.53 3.85 -12.08
N SER A 23 1.76 3.49 -10.81
CA SER A 23 2.78 2.52 -10.41
C SER A 23 2.29 1.08 -10.60
N GLY A 24 3.11 0.22 -11.20
CA GLY A 24 2.85 -1.22 -11.26
C GLY A 24 1.50 -1.56 -11.90
N PHE A 25 0.60 -2.13 -11.09
CA PHE A 25 -0.76 -2.47 -11.51
C PHE A 25 -1.85 -1.47 -11.11
N SER A 26 -1.49 -0.35 -10.47
CA SER A 26 -2.43 0.71 -10.11
C SER A 26 -2.66 1.66 -11.28
N PHE A 27 -3.91 1.88 -11.68
CA PHE A 27 -4.28 2.73 -12.83
C PHE A 27 -5.56 3.55 -12.56
N ALA A 28 -5.74 4.62 -13.33
CA ALA A 28 -6.96 5.42 -13.37
C ALA A 28 -7.44 5.60 -14.82
N ASP A 29 -8.74 5.78 -15.00
CA ASP A 29 -9.36 5.99 -16.30
C ASP A 29 -9.25 7.45 -16.80
N ASP A 30 -8.94 8.39 -15.91
CA ASP A 30 -8.84 9.83 -16.19
C ASP A 30 -7.58 10.42 -15.55
N ASP A 31 -6.99 11.42 -16.22
CA ASP A 31 -5.78 12.13 -15.76
C ASP A 31 -5.94 12.79 -14.39
N ALA A 32 -7.17 13.10 -13.96
CA ALA A 32 -7.46 13.62 -12.64
C ALA A 32 -7.19 12.60 -11.51
N GLY A 33 -7.09 11.32 -11.83
CA GLY A 33 -6.79 10.25 -10.87
C GLY A 33 -5.30 10.05 -10.58
N PHE A 34 -4.41 10.80 -11.23
CA PHE A 34 -2.98 10.76 -10.95
C PHE A 34 -2.59 11.85 -9.94
N ALA A 35 -1.89 11.44 -8.88
CA ALA A 35 -1.32 12.34 -7.89
C ALA A 35 -0.42 13.41 -8.53
N LYS A 36 -0.53 14.66 -8.05
CA LYS A 36 0.27 15.81 -8.52
C LYS A 36 1.21 16.33 -7.46
N THR A 37 0.94 16.02 -6.19
CA THR A 37 1.80 16.35 -5.05
C THR A 37 1.98 15.15 -4.12
N SER A 38 2.97 15.22 -3.23
CA SER A 38 3.20 14.20 -2.19
C SER A 38 1.99 14.01 -1.27
N GLU A 39 1.23 15.09 -1.02
CA GLU A 39 -0.01 15.02 -0.24
C GLU A 39 -1.09 14.21 -0.95
N ASP A 40 -1.19 14.34 -2.28
CA ASP A 40 -2.10 13.51 -3.09
C ASP A 40 -1.72 12.02 -3.00
N GLU A 41 -0.42 11.71 -3.15
CA GLU A 41 0.08 10.33 -3.05
C GLU A 41 -0.21 9.71 -1.66
N ALA A 42 0.04 10.48 -0.60
CA ALA A 42 -0.26 10.06 0.78
C ALA A 42 -1.77 9.84 0.98
N GLN A 43 -2.61 10.69 0.40
CA GLN A 43 -4.05 10.57 0.47
C GLN A 43 -4.56 9.32 -0.28
N GLU A 44 -3.98 8.99 -1.44
CA GLU A 44 -4.29 7.76 -2.19
C GLU A 44 -3.98 6.50 -1.36
N VAL A 45 -2.78 6.42 -0.77
CA VAL A 45 -2.38 5.28 0.08
C VAL A 45 -3.27 5.19 1.32
N TYR A 46 -3.57 6.32 1.97
CA TYR A 46 -4.48 6.37 3.11
C TYR A 46 -5.88 5.86 2.75
N ASN A 47 -6.43 6.31 1.62
CA ASN A 47 -7.73 5.85 1.14
C ASN A 47 -7.73 4.35 0.82
N ALA A 48 -6.64 3.83 0.25
CA ALA A 48 -6.48 2.40 0.01
C ALA A 48 -6.47 1.59 1.32
N LEU A 49 -5.78 2.08 2.37
CA LEU A 49 -5.78 1.44 3.70
C LEU A 49 -7.15 1.46 4.37
N ILE A 50 -7.88 2.58 4.30
CA ILE A 50 -9.25 2.66 4.83
C ILE A 50 -10.18 1.65 4.14
N GLN A 51 -10.09 1.54 2.82
CA GLN A 51 -10.87 0.56 2.07
C GLN A 51 -10.46 -0.88 2.40
N PHE A 52 -9.16 -1.16 2.50
CA PHE A 52 -8.65 -2.46 2.91
C PHE A 52 -9.22 -2.90 4.26
N PHE A 53 -9.15 -2.04 5.29
CA PHE A 53 -9.68 -2.37 6.61
C PHE A 53 -11.21 -2.41 6.67
N THR A 54 -11.90 -1.76 5.74
CA THR A 54 -13.36 -1.88 5.59
C THR A 54 -13.73 -3.25 5.03
N ILE A 55 -12.98 -3.74 4.04
CA ILE A 55 -13.21 -5.04 3.39
C ILE A 55 -12.75 -6.20 4.30
N PHE A 56 -11.65 -6.02 5.03
CA PHE A 56 -11.06 -7.02 5.93
C PHE A 56 -11.02 -6.52 7.38
N PRO A 57 -12.19 -6.38 8.03
CA PRO A 57 -12.30 -5.82 9.39
C PRO A 57 -11.56 -6.65 10.46
N GLU A 58 -11.31 -7.94 10.20
CA GLU A 58 -10.56 -8.82 11.09
C GLU A 58 -9.12 -8.35 11.37
N TYR A 59 -8.50 -7.60 10.44
CA TYR A 59 -7.14 -7.10 10.60
C TYR A 59 -7.06 -5.79 11.39
N GLN A 60 -8.18 -5.10 11.68
CA GLN A 60 -8.17 -3.81 12.38
C GLN A 60 -7.60 -3.86 13.81
N LYS A 61 -7.61 -5.05 14.43
CA LYS A 61 -7.09 -5.25 15.79
C LYS A 61 -5.60 -5.59 15.85
N ASN A 62 -4.97 -5.83 14.70
CA ASN A 62 -3.57 -6.20 14.66
C ASN A 62 -2.69 -4.97 14.86
N ASP A 63 -1.50 -5.19 15.42
CA ASP A 63 -0.46 -4.17 15.41
C ASP A 63 -0.11 -3.82 13.95
N PHE A 64 -0.16 -2.53 13.63
CA PHE A 64 0.07 -2.02 12.29
C PHE A 64 1.44 -1.35 12.21
N TYR A 65 2.22 -1.73 11.19
CA TYR A 65 3.51 -1.15 10.89
C TYR A 65 3.55 -0.78 9.41
N MET A 66 3.98 0.44 9.11
CA MET A 66 4.18 0.91 7.75
C MET A 66 5.69 0.93 7.47
N THR A 67 6.10 0.31 6.37
CA THR A 67 7.49 0.26 5.94
C THR A 67 7.58 0.62 4.47
N GLY A 68 8.57 1.42 4.10
CA GLY A 68 8.83 1.81 2.73
C GLY A 68 10.33 2.04 2.51
N LEU A 69 10.74 2.15 1.25
CA LEU A 69 12.10 2.44 0.85
C LEU A 69 12.11 3.63 -0.13
N ALA A 70 13.19 4.40 -0.11
CA ALA A 70 13.37 5.61 -0.92
C ALA A 70 12.27 6.67 -0.70
N TYR A 71 11.53 7.03 -1.76
CA TYR A 71 10.53 8.11 -1.74
C TYR A 71 9.34 7.83 -0.83
N ALA A 72 9.15 6.58 -0.38
CA ALA A 72 8.10 6.21 0.56
C ALA A 72 8.26 6.82 1.97
N GLY A 73 9.35 7.54 2.25
CA GLY A 73 9.56 8.27 3.51
C GLY A 73 9.23 9.76 3.44
N LEU A 74 8.72 10.24 2.30
CA LEU A 74 8.29 11.64 2.10
C LEU A 74 6.84 11.86 2.52
#